data_AF-A0A8I0IG41-F1
#
_entry.id   AF-A0A8I0IG41-F1
#
_cell.length_a   1.000
_cell.length_b   1.000
_cell.length_c   1.000
_cell.angle_alpha   90.00
_cell.angle_beta   90.00
_cell.angle_gamma   90.00
#
_symmetry.space_group_name_H-M   'P 1'
#
loop_
_entity.id
_entity.type
_entity.pdbx_description
1 polymer ?
#
loop_
_entity_poly.entity_id
_entity_poly.type
_entity_poly.pdbx_seq_one_letter_code
_entity_poly.pdbx_strand_id
1 'polypeptide(L)'
;MTDGAGPHRASSGRRLRLVIAGVLTVAIVLLVGIALGRLSSPNPVTPGTDSVEAGFSRDMQVHHEQAVQMAMMVRDRTDDPEVRSMAYDMALTQSQQAGQMYAWLELWRVPQAPSEPTMTWMTRPTLDGDYGSHHMTGDGGASGSATPVATHEPGGRMPGLATDEQLAALDSARGVEAERLFLTLMIAHHEGGIEMADAILARSEVTQVRAFASGMVQTQQSEIDAMQAMLAERS
;
A
#
# COMPACT_ATOMS: atom_id res chain seq x y z
N MET A 1 -56.24 -73.26 17.85
CA MET A 1 -54.81 -72.91 17.87
C MET A 1 -54.65 -71.68 16.98
N THR A 2 -54.03 -70.64 17.53
CA THR A 2 -54.17 -69.23 17.19
C THR A 2 -53.72 -68.85 15.77
N ASP A 3 -54.60 -68.14 15.08
CA ASP A 3 -54.29 -67.28 13.94
C ASP A 3 -53.72 -65.95 14.47
N GLY A 4 -52.65 -65.45 13.86
CA GLY A 4 -51.87 -64.33 14.37
C GLY A 4 -51.01 -63.69 13.28
N ALA A 5 -51.65 -63.19 12.23
CA ALA A 5 -51.04 -62.43 11.16
C ALA A 5 -50.42 -61.12 11.68
N GLY A 6 -49.12 -60.91 11.41
CA GLY A 6 -48.42 -59.67 11.71
C GLY A 6 -48.71 -58.56 10.69
N PRO A 7 -48.79 -57.28 11.10
CA PRO A 7 -48.85 -56.18 10.15
C PRO A 7 -47.69 -55.19 10.36
N HIS A 8 -46.56 -55.37 9.66
CA HIS A 8 -45.50 -54.35 9.62
C HIS A 8 -44.83 -54.24 8.25
N ARG A 9 -45.53 -53.74 7.21
CA ARG A 9 -44.87 -53.33 5.95
C ARG A 9 -45.25 -51.96 5.39
N ALA A 10 -46.22 -51.24 5.94
CA ALA A 10 -46.68 -49.96 5.38
C ALA A 10 -45.90 -48.70 5.85
N SER A 11 -45.08 -48.78 6.91
CA SER A 11 -44.46 -47.60 7.53
C SER A 11 -43.11 -47.19 6.92
N SER A 12 -42.42 -48.09 6.21
CA SER A 12 -41.04 -47.86 5.73
C SER A 12 -40.97 -46.89 4.55
N GLY A 13 -41.90 -46.99 3.59
CA GLY A 13 -41.93 -46.12 2.41
C GLY A 13 -42.28 -44.65 2.72
N ARG A 14 -43.11 -44.41 3.73
CA ARG A 14 -43.46 -43.05 4.18
C ARG A 14 -42.28 -42.38 4.90
N ARG A 15 -41.55 -43.13 5.73
CA ARG A 15 -40.34 -42.66 6.40
C ARG A 15 -39.23 -42.30 5.39
N LEU A 16 -39.02 -43.15 4.39
CA LEU A 16 -38.03 -42.89 3.33
C LEU A 16 -38.36 -41.63 2.51
N ARG A 17 -39.63 -41.43 2.13
CA ARG A 17 -40.07 -40.21 1.41
C ARG A 17 -39.88 -38.94 2.24
N LEU A 18 -40.17 -38.98 3.54
CA LEU A 18 -39.95 -37.84 4.45
C LEU A 18 -38.47 -37.52 4.62
N VAL A 19 -37.61 -38.54 4.72
CA VAL A 19 -36.15 -38.35 4.77
C VAL A 19 -35.64 -37.72 3.49
N ILE A 20 -36.05 -38.22 2.31
CA ILE A 20 -35.65 -37.66 1.01
C ILE A 20 -36.13 -36.21 0.85
N ALA A 21 -37.39 -35.92 1.22
CA ALA A 21 -37.91 -34.55 1.17
C ALA A 21 -37.16 -33.61 2.13
N GLY A 22 -36.80 -34.08 3.33
CA GLY A 22 -35.97 -33.32 4.28
C GLY A 22 -34.58 -33.02 3.73
N VAL A 23 -33.90 -34.02 3.15
CA VAL A 23 -32.58 -33.85 2.54
C VAL A 23 -32.61 -32.88 1.35
N LEU A 24 -33.63 -32.99 0.48
CA LEU A 24 -33.80 -32.06 -0.64
C LEU A 24 -34.05 -30.63 -0.18
N THR A 25 -34.84 -30.44 0.88
CA THR A 25 -35.11 -29.11 1.44
C THR A 25 -33.83 -28.48 1.99
N VAL A 26 -33.03 -29.24 2.75
CA VAL A 26 -31.74 -28.78 3.27
C VAL A 26 -30.78 -28.44 2.14
N ALA A 27 -30.70 -29.26 1.10
CA ALA A 27 -29.86 -28.99 -0.06
C ALA A 27 -30.28 -27.71 -0.79
N ILE A 28 -31.58 -27.47 -0.97
CA ILE A 28 -32.10 -26.25 -1.58
C ILE A 28 -31.77 -25.02 -0.72
N VAL A 29 -31.97 -25.08 0.60
CA VAL A 29 -31.64 -23.98 1.51
C VAL A 29 -30.14 -23.66 1.46
N LEU A 30 -29.27 -24.68 1.43
CA LEU A 30 -27.83 -24.50 1.26
C LEU A 30 -27.48 -23.84 -0.08
N LEU A 31 -28.06 -24.31 -1.18
CA LEU A 31 -27.81 -23.75 -2.52
C LEU A 31 -28.29 -22.31 -2.63
N VAL A 32 -29.49 -22.01 -2.10
CA VAL A 32 -30.03 -20.66 -2.05
C VAL A 32 -29.17 -19.77 -1.15
N GLY A 33 -28.73 -20.25 0.00
CA GLY A 33 -27.82 -19.52 0.89
C GLY A 33 -26.48 -19.19 0.23
N ILE A 34 -25.88 -20.13 -0.50
CA ILE A 34 -24.66 -19.90 -1.27
C ILE A 34 -24.89 -18.90 -2.41
N ALA A 35 -26.00 -19.04 -3.15
CA ALA A 35 -26.35 -18.13 -4.23
C ALA A 35 -26.60 -16.71 -3.71
N LEU A 36 -27.39 -16.55 -2.65
CA LEU A 36 -27.63 -15.27 -1.99
C LEU A 36 -26.32 -14.69 -1.44
N GLY A 37 -25.45 -15.50 -0.83
CA GLY A 37 -24.14 -15.07 -0.35
C GLY A 37 -23.25 -14.55 -1.47
N ARG A 38 -23.24 -15.22 -2.63
CA ARG A 38 -22.48 -14.79 -3.82
C ARG A 38 -23.05 -13.54 -4.47
N LEU A 39 -24.39 -13.40 -4.54
CA LEU A 39 -25.04 -12.19 -5.07
C LEU A 39 -24.90 -10.99 -4.12
N SER A 40 -24.82 -11.23 -2.82
CA SER A 40 -24.72 -10.16 -1.80
C SER A 40 -23.27 -9.79 -1.48
N SER A 41 -22.30 -10.60 -1.91
CA SER A 41 -20.89 -10.27 -1.75
C SER A 41 -20.54 -9.15 -2.75
N PRO A 42 -20.06 -7.98 -2.29
CA PRO A 42 -19.58 -6.97 -3.21
C PRO A 42 -18.44 -7.57 -4.04
N ASN A 43 -18.50 -7.39 -5.37
CA ASN A 43 -17.38 -7.76 -6.22
C ASN A 43 -16.16 -6.95 -5.78
N PRO A 44 -15.00 -7.58 -5.52
CA PRO A 44 -13.79 -6.84 -5.21
C PRO A 44 -13.50 -5.90 -6.38
N VAL A 45 -13.43 -4.60 -6.10
CA VAL A 45 -13.03 -3.59 -7.08
C VAL A 45 -11.62 -3.93 -7.51
N THR A 46 -11.45 -4.28 -8.78
CA THR A 46 -10.14 -4.49 -9.37
C THR A 46 -9.69 -3.16 -9.96
N PRO A 47 -8.60 -2.56 -9.45
CA PRO A 47 -8.05 -1.31 -9.99
C PRO A 47 -7.85 -1.37 -11.50
N GLY A 48 -8.27 -0.30 -12.19
CA GLY A 48 -8.02 -0.10 -13.62
C GLY A 48 -6.68 0.57 -13.90
N THR A 49 -6.31 0.69 -15.18
CA THR A 49 -5.01 1.25 -15.60
C THR A 49 -4.71 2.64 -15.05
N ASP A 50 -5.72 3.51 -15.03
CA ASP A 50 -5.62 4.91 -14.61
C ASP A 50 -6.17 5.12 -13.18
N SER A 51 -6.25 4.04 -12.37
CA SER A 51 -6.69 4.17 -10.99
C SER A 51 -5.61 4.82 -10.12
N VAL A 52 -6.01 5.30 -8.93
CA VAL A 52 -5.06 5.85 -7.96
C VAL A 52 -4.10 4.79 -7.44
N GLU A 53 -4.57 3.55 -7.27
CA GLU A 53 -3.74 2.41 -6.84
C GLU A 53 -2.70 2.03 -7.88
N ALA A 54 -3.08 2.05 -9.16
CA ALA A 54 -2.14 1.76 -10.24
C ALA A 54 -1.08 2.87 -10.36
N GLY A 55 -1.49 4.14 -10.27
CA GLY A 55 -0.56 5.28 -10.24
C GLY A 55 0.40 5.23 -9.05
N PHE A 56 -0.13 5.07 -7.84
CA PHE A 56 0.66 4.92 -6.61
C PHE A 56 1.67 3.77 -6.73
N SER A 57 1.21 2.61 -7.19
CA SER A 57 2.08 1.42 -7.30
C SER A 57 3.23 1.64 -8.28
N ARG A 58 3.01 2.32 -9.41
CA ARG A 58 4.07 2.62 -10.38
C ARG A 58 5.06 3.64 -9.85
N ASP A 59 4.55 4.75 -9.33
CA ASP A 59 5.41 5.85 -8.88
C ASP A 59 6.22 5.44 -7.64
N MET A 60 5.58 4.77 -6.67
CA MET A 60 6.27 4.33 -5.46
C MET A 60 7.28 3.20 -5.71
N GLN A 61 7.12 2.38 -6.77
CA GLN A 61 8.18 1.46 -7.18
C GLN A 61 9.47 2.21 -7.55
N VAL A 62 9.36 3.24 -8.39
CA VAL A 62 10.50 4.07 -8.80
C VAL A 62 11.09 4.82 -7.61
N HIS A 63 10.25 5.30 -6.71
CA HIS A 63 10.68 5.93 -5.46
C HIS A 63 11.51 4.96 -4.60
N HIS A 64 11.01 3.75 -4.37
CA HIS A 64 11.72 2.72 -3.60
C HIS A 64 13.03 2.26 -4.24
N GLU A 65 13.08 2.18 -5.58
CA GLU A 65 14.32 1.86 -6.29
C GLU A 65 15.44 2.87 -5.99
N GLN A 66 15.12 4.17 -5.85
CA GLN A 66 16.11 5.17 -5.48
C GLN A 66 16.55 5.03 -4.00
N ALA A 67 15.64 4.68 -3.09
CA ALA A 67 16.03 4.37 -1.71
C ALA A 67 17.03 3.21 -1.64
N VAL A 68 16.76 2.12 -2.37
CA VAL A 68 17.66 0.97 -2.47
C VAL A 68 19.02 1.38 -3.05
N GLN A 69 19.02 2.23 -4.09
CA GLN A 69 20.25 2.77 -4.67
C GLN A 69 21.09 3.53 -3.64
N MET A 70 20.49 4.49 -2.93
CA MET A 70 21.20 5.30 -1.92
C MET A 70 21.74 4.44 -0.77
N ALA A 71 20.96 3.45 -0.32
CA ALA A 71 21.36 2.52 0.72
C ALA A 71 22.58 1.68 0.29
N MET A 72 22.59 1.19 -0.94
CA MET A 72 23.72 0.44 -1.49
C MET A 72 24.96 1.33 -1.69
N MET A 73 24.78 2.60 -2.06
CA MET A 73 25.87 3.56 -2.14
C MET A 73 26.54 3.77 -0.78
N VAL A 74 25.79 4.20 0.25
CA VAL A 74 26.39 4.53 1.56
C VAL A 74 27.08 3.33 2.19
N ARG A 75 26.51 2.14 2.02
CA ARG A 75 27.10 0.87 2.46
C ARG A 75 28.52 0.68 1.91
N ASP A 76 28.82 1.12 0.70
CA ASP A 76 30.16 0.98 0.13
C ASP A 76 31.05 2.20 0.44
N ARG A 77 30.53 3.24 1.10
CA ARG A 77 31.23 4.48 1.44
C ARG A 77 31.58 4.62 2.92
N THR A 78 31.08 3.76 3.80
CA THR A 78 31.42 3.76 5.23
C THR A 78 31.65 2.36 5.81
N ASP A 79 32.47 2.32 6.87
CA ASP A 79 32.71 1.16 7.73
C ASP A 79 31.86 1.21 9.02
N ASP A 80 31.06 2.27 9.23
CA ASP A 80 30.21 2.41 10.41
C ASP A 80 29.13 1.31 10.45
N PRO A 81 29.13 0.43 11.46
CA PRO A 81 28.25 -0.74 11.48
C PRO A 81 26.78 -0.38 11.63
N GLU A 82 26.47 0.74 12.29
CA GLU A 82 25.09 1.19 12.51
C GLU A 82 24.46 1.69 11.21
N VAL A 83 25.14 2.59 10.49
CA VAL A 83 24.69 3.08 9.17
C VAL A 83 24.58 1.94 8.17
N ARG A 84 25.55 1.01 8.17
CA ARG A 84 25.49 -0.16 7.28
C ARG A 84 24.28 -1.02 7.58
N SER A 85 24.01 -1.34 8.85
CA SER A 85 22.86 -2.17 9.24
C SER A 85 21.55 -1.52 8.80
N MET A 86 21.36 -0.24 9.13
CA MET A 86 20.16 0.51 8.73
C MET A 86 19.98 0.53 7.21
N ALA A 87 21.06 0.79 6.45
CA ALA A 87 21.00 0.78 5.00
C ALA A 87 20.57 -0.60 4.45
N TYR A 88 21.08 -1.71 4.99
CA TYR A 88 20.64 -3.05 4.59
C TYR A 88 19.17 -3.31 4.90
N ASP A 89 18.70 -2.95 6.09
CA ASP A 89 17.33 -3.17 6.52
C ASP A 89 16.33 -2.37 5.67
N MET A 90 16.66 -1.11 5.38
CA MET A 90 15.92 -0.27 4.45
C MET A 90 15.91 -0.84 3.05
N ALA A 91 17.07 -1.23 2.50
CA ALA A 91 17.15 -1.79 1.15
C ALA A 91 16.30 -3.06 1.01
N LEU A 92 16.29 -3.94 2.01
CA LEU A 92 15.47 -5.14 2.01
C LEU A 92 13.97 -4.81 2.05
N THR A 93 13.57 -3.93 2.98
CA THR A 93 12.16 -3.55 3.17
C THR A 93 11.61 -2.84 1.94
N GLN A 94 12.34 -1.85 1.41
CA GLN A 94 11.95 -1.09 0.22
C GLN A 94 11.88 -2.01 -1.02
N SER A 95 12.83 -2.94 -1.20
CA SER A 95 12.79 -3.91 -2.29
C SER A 95 11.59 -4.85 -2.21
N GLN A 96 11.25 -5.34 -1.01
CA GLN A 96 10.08 -6.18 -0.81
C GLN A 96 8.79 -5.42 -1.15
N GLN A 97 8.68 -4.17 -0.69
CA GLN A 97 7.53 -3.31 -0.95
C GLN A 97 7.37 -3.00 -2.45
N ALA A 98 8.47 -2.69 -3.15
CA ALA A 98 8.47 -2.51 -4.61
C ALA A 98 7.97 -3.77 -5.33
N GLY A 99 8.47 -4.95 -4.94
CA GLY A 99 8.01 -6.23 -5.50
C GLY A 99 6.52 -6.53 -5.25
N GLN A 100 5.98 -6.11 -4.11
CA GLN A 100 4.56 -6.25 -3.80
C GLN A 100 3.69 -5.37 -4.74
N MET A 101 4.10 -4.12 -4.97
CA MET A 101 3.42 -3.21 -5.88
C MET A 101 3.52 -3.69 -7.34
N TYR A 102 4.67 -4.21 -7.75
CA TYR A 102 4.84 -4.88 -9.05
C TYR A 102 3.82 -6.02 -9.21
N ALA A 103 3.72 -6.89 -8.20
CA ALA A 103 2.83 -8.05 -8.23
C ALA A 103 1.34 -7.66 -8.27
N TRP A 104 0.97 -6.54 -7.64
CA TRP A 104 -0.39 -6.01 -7.73
C TRP A 104 -0.76 -5.58 -9.14
N LEU A 105 0.12 -4.87 -9.84
CA LEU A 105 -0.13 -4.45 -11.23
C LEU A 105 -0.33 -5.67 -12.14
N GLU A 106 0.47 -6.73 -11.97
CA GLU A 106 0.27 -8.00 -12.67
C GLU A 106 -1.07 -8.68 -12.32
N LEU A 107 -1.42 -8.72 -11.04
CA LEU A 107 -2.66 -9.35 -10.57
C LEU A 107 -3.91 -8.62 -11.08
N TRP A 108 -3.87 -7.29 -11.10
CA TRP A 108 -4.93 -6.43 -11.65
C TRP A 108 -4.93 -6.40 -13.18
N ARG A 109 -3.89 -6.99 -13.82
CA ARG A 109 -3.70 -7.03 -15.27
C ARG A 109 -3.60 -5.63 -15.88
N VAL A 110 -2.92 -4.73 -15.19
CA VAL A 110 -2.61 -3.38 -15.68
C VAL A 110 -1.11 -3.30 -16.03
N PRO A 111 -0.72 -2.53 -17.05
CA PRO A 111 0.69 -2.43 -17.43
C PRO A 111 1.58 -1.85 -16.32
N GLN A 112 2.82 -2.36 -16.22
CA GLN A 112 3.86 -1.77 -15.36
C GLN A 112 4.24 -0.35 -15.80
N ALA A 113 4.34 -0.14 -17.11
CA ALA A 113 4.59 1.18 -17.67
C ALA A 113 3.38 2.11 -17.44
N PRO A 114 3.61 3.37 -17.03
CA PRO A 114 2.52 4.32 -16.85
C PRO A 114 1.92 4.76 -18.19
N SER A 115 0.60 4.91 -18.22
CA SER A 115 -0.16 5.52 -19.34
C SER A 115 -0.23 7.04 -19.25
N GLU A 116 0.12 7.59 -18.08
CA GLU A 116 0.01 9.01 -17.73
C GLU A 116 1.32 9.51 -17.12
N PRO A 117 1.56 10.83 -17.07
CA PRO A 117 2.69 11.39 -16.36
C PRO A 117 2.71 10.98 -14.87
N THR A 118 3.89 10.91 -14.27
CA THR A 118 4.07 10.63 -12.83
C THR A 118 3.23 11.57 -11.98
N MET A 119 2.78 11.13 -10.82
CA MET A 119 2.03 11.91 -9.84
C MET A 119 0.65 12.40 -10.28
N THR A 120 0.22 12.13 -11.52
CA THR A 120 -1.13 12.46 -12.02
C THR A 120 -2.22 11.88 -11.10
N TRP A 121 -1.97 10.72 -10.50
CA TRP A 121 -2.92 10.09 -9.59
C TRP A 121 -3.17 10.86 -8.29
N MET A 122 -2.20 11.66 -7.83
CA MET A 122 -2.35 12.51 -6.64
C MET A 122 -3.21 13.74 -6.90
N THR A 123 -3.46 14.11 -8.16
CA THR A 123 -4.34 15.25 -8.51
C THR A 123 -5.81 14.84 -8.61
N ARG A 124 -6.12 13.55 -8.47
CA ARG A 124 -7.49 13.04 -8.49
C ARG A 124 -8.22 13.38 -7.18
N PRO A 125 -9.56 13.52 -7.19
CA PRO A 125 -10.35 13.76 -5.99
C PRO A 125 -10.11 12.71 -4.90
N THR A 126 -10.15 13.15 -3.64
CA THR A 126 -10.23 12.27 -2.47
C THR A 126 -11.60 11.63 -2.38
N LEU A 127 -11.73 10.62 -1.51
CA LEU A 127 -13.01 9.93 -1.26
C LEU A 127 -14.11 10.87 -0.76
N ASP A 128 -13.74 11.96 -0.08
CA ASP A 128 -14.67 12.98 0.41
C ASP A 128 -15.04 14.02 -0.67
N GLY A 129 -14.56 13.85 -1.91
CA GLY A 129 -14.85 14.72 -3.05
C GLY A 129 -14.02 16.01 -3.09
N ASP A 130 -13.05 16.18 -2.18
CA ASP A 130 -12.11 17.30 -2.20
C ASP A 130 -10.97 17.03 -3.19
N TYR A 131 -10.47 18.07 -3.83
CA TYR A 131 -9.33 17.97 -4.76
C TYR A 131 -7.99 18.12 -4.05
N GLY A 132 -7.86 17.66 -2.79
CA GLY A 132 -6.61 17.75 -2.01
C GLY A 132 -6.03 19.16 -1.92
N SER A 133 -6.82 20.17 -2.28
CA SER A 133 -6.47 21.58 -2.25
C SER A 133 -7.37 22.16 -1.20
N HIS A 134 -6.85 22.39 0.01
CA HIS A 134 -7.54 23.24 0.96
C HIS A 134 -7.80 24.58 0.28
N HIS A 135 -9.04 24.72 -0.20
CA HIS A 135 -9.60 25.93 -0.72
C HIS A 135 -9.56 26.94 0.42
N MET A 136 -8.69 27.93 0.32
CA MET A 136 -8.70 29.12 1.17
C MET A 136 -9.98 29.90 0.88
N THR A 137 -11.12 29.50 1.46
CA THR A 137 -12.17 30.48 1.77
C THR A 137 -11.63 31.32 2.92
N GLY A 138 -11.20 32.54 2.61
CA GLY A 138 -10.72 33.46 3.62
C GLY A 138 -11.84 33.89 4.57
N ASP A 139 -11.61 33.70 5.87
CA ASP A 139 -11.83 34.72 6.90
C ASP A 139 -10.96 34.47 8.14
N GLY A 140 -10.01 35.39 8.35
CA GLY A 140 -9.36 35.80 9.60
C GLY A 140 -9.09 34.79 10.73
N GLY A 141 -7.79 34.55 11.01
CA GLY A 141 -7.34 34.36 12.39
C GLY A 141 -6.13 33.45 12.63
N ALA A 142 -4.98 34.09 12.86
CA ALA A 142 -3.87 33.68 13.74
C ALA A 142 -3.08 32.37 13.51
N SER A 143 -1.78 32.56 13.30
CA SER A 143 -0.63 31.74 13.73
C SER A 143 -0.80 30.22 13.80
N GLY A 144 -0.47 29.58 12.68
CA GLY A 144 0.09 28.24 12.65
C GLY A 144 1.05 28.17 11.46
N SER A 145 2.31 27.86 11.70
CA SER A 145 3.30 27.57 10.66
C SER A 145 2.96 26.24 10.00
N ALA A 146 1.93 26.24 9.15
CA ALA A 146 1.67 25.16 8.22
C ALA A 146 2.51 25.44 6.97
N THR A 147 3.53 24.63 6.74
CA THR A 147 4.25 24.57 5.47
C THR A 147 3.22 24.40 4.35
N PRO A 148 3.27 25.17 3.25
CA PRO A 148 2.36 24.96 2.13
C PRO A 148 2.58 23.54 1.61
N VAL A 149 1.56 22.69 1.64
CA VAL A 149 1.57 21.43 0.89
C VAL A 149 1.70 21.83 -0.57
N ALA A 150 2.81 21.44 -1.21
CA ALA A 150 3.05 21.76 -2.60
C ALA A 150 1.89 21.20 -3.45
N THR A 151 1.26 22.06 -4.26
CA THR A 151 0.28 21.60 -5.25
C THR A 151 0.99 20.66 -6.21
N HIS A 152 0.60 19.38 -6.20
CA HIS A 152 1.18 18.38 -7.08
C HIS A 152 0.70 18.61 -8.50
N GLU A 153 1.64 18.69 -9.45
CA GLU A 153 1.36 18.84 -10.87
C GLU A 153 1.58 17.49 -11.58
N PRO A 154 0.73 17.12 -12.56
CA PRO A 154 0.97 15.95 -13.40
C PRO A 154 2.34 16.01 -14.09
N GLY A 155 3.12 14.95 -13.97
CA GLY A 155 4.49 14.86 -14.47
C GLY A 155 5.52 15.58 -13.61
N GLY A 156 5.12 16.10 -12.45
CA GLY A 156 6.02 16.65 -11.46
C GLY A 156 7.01 15.60 -10.93
N ARG A 157 8.12 16.09 -10.39
CA ARG A 157 9.09 15.26 -9.66
C ARG A 157 8.40 14.67 -8.43
N MET A 158 8.60 13.37 -8.18
CA MET A 158 8.07 12.74 -6.97
C MET A 158 8.70 13.39 -5.72
N PRO A 159 7.91 13.62 -4.66
CA PRO A 159 8.40 14.17 -3.40
C PRO A 159 9.59 13.39 -2.84
N GLY A 160 10.56 14.10 -2.26
CA GLY A 160 11.68 13.49 -1.53
C GLY A 160 12.78 12.84 -2.38
N LEU A 161 12.60 12.65 -3.70
CA LEU A 161 13.66 12.06 -4.53
C LEU A 161 14.94 12.91 -4.50
N ALA A 162 16.08 12.27 -4.28
CA ALA A 162 17.41 12.83 -4.44
C ALA A 162 17.71 13.15 -5.91
N THR A 163 18.31 14.31 -6.18
CA THR A 163 18.73 14.74 -7.52
C THR A 163 19.96 13.97 -7.98
N ASP A 164 20.22 13.98 -9.29
CA ASP A 164 21.44 13.37 -9.84
C ASP A 164 22.71 13.97 -9.23
N GLU A 165 22.70 15.27 -8.94
CA GLU A 165 23.79 15.97 -8.27
C GLU A 165 23.96 15.50 -6.81
N GLN A 166 22.86 15.29 -6.09
CA GLN A 166 22.88 14.75 -4.72
C GLN A 166 23.36 13.29 -4.69
N LEU A 167 22.91 12.47 -5.64
CA LEU A 167 23.38 11.08 -5.79
C LEU A 167 24.87 11.04 -6.15
N ALA A 168 25.34 11.92 -7.04
CA ALA A 168 26.76 12.03 -7.38
C ALA A 168 27.61 12.50 -6.19
N ALA A 169 27.07 13.40 -5.35
CA ALA A 169 27.72 13.82 -4.12
C ALA A 169 27.82 12.66 -3.10
N LEU A 170 26.75 11.88 -2.92
CA LEU A 170 26.75 10.69 -2.07
C LEU A 170 27.73 9.64 -2.57
N ASP A 171 27.77 9.43 -3.89
CA ASP A 171 28.75 8.57 -4.53
C ASP A 171 30.18 9.10 -4.31
N SER A 172 30.40 10.41 -4.25
CA SER A 172 31.76 10.94 -4.07
C SER A 172 32.23 10.92 -2.61
N ALA A 173 31.31 11.04 -1.65
CA ALA A 173 31.62 11.14 -0.22
C ALA A 173 32.14 9.83 0.40
N ARG A 174 32.85 9.92 1.54
CA ARG A 174 33.35 8.76 2.31
C ARG A 174 33.21 8.98 3.81
N GLY A 175 33.14 7.88 4.56
CA GLY A 175 33.03 7.88 6.02
C GLY A 175 31.88 8.77 6.51
N VAL A 176 32.15 9.55 7.56
CA VAL A 176 31.15 10.44 8.20
C VAL A 176 30.48 11.41 7.22
N GLU A 177 31.17 11.89 6.19
CA GLU A 177 30.55 12.77 5.19
C GLU A 177 29.48 12.02 4.38
N ALA A 178 29.76 10.78 3.95
CA ALA A 178 28.79 9.95 3.24
C ALA A 178 27.62 9.58 4.14
N GLU A 179 27.87 9.28 5.41
CA GLU A 179 26.84 8.96 6.40
C GLU A 179 25.87 10.14 6.57
N ARG A 180 26.39 11.35 6.80
CA ARG A 180 25.56 12.55 6.96
C ARG A 180 24.73 12.84 5.72
N LEU A 181 25.34 12.72 4.54
CA LEU A 181 24.64 12.96 3.28
C LEU A 181 23.55 11.91 3.04
N PHE A 182 23.84 10.63 3.27
CA PHE A 182 22.85 9.56 3.20
C PHE A 182 21.68 9.80 4.14
N LEU A 183 21.94 10.04 5.43
CA LEU A 183 20.89 10.25 6.43
C LEU A 183 20.02 11.46 6.06
N THR A 184 20.64 12.55 5.62
CA THR A 184 19.91 13.76 5.18
C THR A 184 19.01 13.49 3.97
N LEU A 185 19.54 12.80 2.95
CA LEU A 185 18.79 12.49 1.73
C LEU A 185 17.68 11.48 2.01
N MET A 186 17.95 10.45 2.82
CA MET A 186 16.99 9.40 3.12
C MET A 186 15.86 9.91 4.04
N ILE A 187 16.12 10.85 4.95
CA ILE A 187 15.06 11.55 5.70
C ILE A 187 14.11 12.25 4.73
N ALA A 188 14.63 13.08 3.82
CA ALA A 188 13.80 13.79 2.84
C ALA A 188 13.05 12.83 1.91
N HIS A 189 13.70 11.73 1.54
CA HIS A 189 13.11 10.66 0.74
C HIS A 189 11.91 10.04 1.45
N HIS A 190 12.07 9.64 2.72
CA HIS A 190 11.01 9.06 3.53
C HIS A 190 9.85 10.02 3.78
N GLU A 191 10.13 11.30 4.02
CA GLU A 191 9.09 12.33 4.16
C GLU A 191 8.22 12.40 2.88
N GLY A 192 8.86 12.37 1.70
CA GLY A 192 8.15 12.29 0.43
C GLY A 192 7.38 10.98 0.23
N GLY A 193 7.93 9.86 0.68
CA GLY A 193 7.26 8.55 0.65
C GLY A 193 6.02 8.51 1.54
N ILE A 194 6.06 9.14 2.72
CA ILE A 194 4.91 9.31 3.63
C ILE A 194 3.84 10.17 2.97
N GLU A 195 4.22 11.29 2.35
CA GLU A 195 3.28 12.17 1.64
C GLU A 195 2.50 11.41 0.53
N MET A 196 3.20 10.61 -0.26
CA MET A 196 2.57 9.75 -1.27
C MET A 196 1.68 8.67 -0.62
N ALA A 197 2.11 8.05 0.48
CA ALA A 197 1.32 7.04 1.19
C ALA A 197 0.02 7.63 1.79
N ASP A 198 0.08 8.82 2.36
CA ASP A 198 -1.11 9.53 2.86
C ASP A 198 -2.06 9.92 1.71
N ALA A 199 -1.50 10.30 0.57
CA ALA A 199 -2.30 10.64 -0.60
C ALA A 199 -3.11 9.44 -1.14
N ILE A 200 -2.56 8.23 -1.13
CA ILE A 200 -3.33 7.04 -1.52
C ILE A 200 -4.34 6.64 -0.44
N LEU A 201 -4.03 6.84 0.85
CA LEU A 201 -4.98 6.64 1.95
C LEU A 201 -6.19 7.58 1.88
N ALA A 202 -6.05 8.76 1.30
CA ALA A 202 -7.16 9.68 1.07
C ALA A 202 -8.03 9.32 -0.16
N ARG A 203 -7.56 8.44 -1.05
CA ARG A 203 -8.15 8.22 -2.39
C ARG A 203 -8.57 6.79 -2.70
N SER A 204 -8.00 5.79 -2.02
CA SER A 204 -8.26 4.38 -2.32
C SER A 204 -9.25 3.75 -1.34
N GLU A 205 -10.19 2.95 -1.84
CA GLU A 205 -11.02 2.04 -1.02
C GLU A 205 -10.44 0.62 -0.96
N VAL A 206 -9.37 0.33 -1.69
CA VAL A 206 -8.79 -1.02 -1.78
C VAL A 206 -8.07 -1.35 -0.47
N THR A 207 -8.70 -2.21 0.35
CA THR A 207 -8.25 -2.51 1.71
C THR A 207 -6.78 -2.94 1.78
N GLN A 208 -6.31 -3.75 0.82
CA GLN A 208 -4.93 -4.22 0.80
C GLN A 208 -3.93 -3.08 0.54
N VAL A 209 -4.26 -2.15 -0.35
CA VAL A 209 -3.43 -0.98 -0.66
C VAL A 209 -3.40 -0.03 0.53
N ARG A 210 -4.54 0.24 1.16
CA ARG A 210 -4.62 1.07 2.37
C ARG A 210 -3.80 0.48 3.52
N ALA A 211 -3.96 -0.81 3.81
CA ALA A 211 -3.22 -1.47 4.88
C ALA A 211 -1.71 -1.41 4.67
N PHE A 212 -1.26 -1.61 3.42
CA PHE A 212 0.13 -1.46 3.04
C PHE A 212 0.64 -0.03 3.20
N ALA A 213 -0.06 0.96 2.68
CA ALA A 213 0.33 2.37 2.80
C ALA A 213 0.41 2.82 4.27
N SER A 214 -0.55 2.43 5.12
CA SER A 214 -0.47 2.70 6.57
C SER A 214 0.72 2.01 7.24
N GLY A 215 1.11 0.81 6.78
CA GLY A 215 2.33 0.13 7.23
C GLY A 215 3.59 0.91 6.85
N MET A 216 3.65 1.38 5.59
CA MET A 216 4.76 2.21 5.11
C MET A 216 4.92 3.49 5.91
N VAL A 217 3.83 4.21 6.22
CA VAL A 217 3.88 5.44 7.02
C VAL A 217 4.51 5.17 8.39
N GLN A 218 4.08 4.12 9.06
CA GLN A 218 4.61 3.75 10.39
C GLN A 218 6.09 3.38 10.34
N THR A 219 6.49 2.54 9.38
CA THR A 219 7.90 2.15 9.22
C THR A 219 8.77 3.35 8.86
N GLN A 220 8.38 4.16 7.88
CA GLN A 220 9.17 5.31 7.45
C GLN A 220 9.28 6.37 8.55
N GLN A 221 8.25 6.59 9.35
CA GLN A 221 8.34 7.51 10.49
C GLN A 221 9.35 7.02 11.53
N SER A 222 9.31 5.73 11.88
CA SER A 222 10.29 5.16 12.83
C SER A 222 11.72 5.23 12.29
N GLU A 223 11.90 5.08 10.99
CA GLU A 223 13.20 5.18 10.32
C GLU A 223 13.69 6.64 10.27
N ILE A 224 12.81 7.62 10.04
CA ILE A 224 13.14 9.05 10.14
C ILE A 224 13.67 9.38 11.54
N ASP A 225 12.97 8.96 12.59
CA ASP A 225 13.35 9.24 13.97
C ASP A 225 14.75 8.67 14.28
N ALA A 226 15.02 7.44 13.83
CA ALA A 226 16.32 6.80 13.99
C ALA A 226 17.43 7.53 13.20
N MET A 227 17.16 7.90 11.94
CA MET A 227 18.13 8.65 11.12
C MET A 227 18.44 10.03 11.70
N GLN A 228 17.44 10.74 12.25
CA GLN A 228 17.64 12.02 12.92
C GLN A 228 18.53 11.89 14.15
N ALA A 229 18.34 10.84 14.95
CA ALA A 229 19.21 10.56 16.10
C ALA A 229 20.65 10.28 15.65
N MET A 230 20.83 9.40 14.67
CA MET A 230 22.16 9.09 14.11
C MET A 230 22.86 10.31 13.51
N LEU A 231 22.10 11.19 12.85
CA LEU A 231 22.63 12.42 12.27
C LEU A 231 23.09 13.41 13.34
N ALA A 232 22.37 13.50 14.47
CA ALA A 232 22.74 14.34 15.60
C ALA A 232 24.05 13.87 16.27
N GLU A 233 24.30 12.57 16.34
CA GLU A 233 25.55 12.00 16.87
C GLU A 233 26.76 12.24 15.97
N ARG A 234 26.52 12.51 14.69
CA ARG A 234 27.53 12.74 13.66
C ARG A 234 27.72 14.23 13.37
N SER A 235 27.25 15.11 14.26
CA SER A 235 27.22 16.59 14.09
C SER A 235 28.57 17.28 14.20
#